data_AF-A0A2S9EUI1-F1
#
_entry.id   AF-A0A2S9EUI1-F1
#
_cell.length_a   1.000
_cell.length_b   1.000
_cell.length_c   1.000
_cell.angle_alpha   90.00
_cell.angle_beta   90.00
_cell.angle_gamma   90.00
#
_symmetry.space_group_name_H-M   'P 1'
#
loop_
_entity.id
_entity.type
_entity.pdbx_description
1 polymer ?
#
loop_
_entity_poly.entity_id
_entity_poly.type
_entity_poly.pdbx_seq_one_letter_code
_entity_poly.pdbx_strand_id
1 'polypeptide(L)' 'MEGMTLSPKIEREADKLLAQIARADSMIVAAKAGARAEGFVLGLESARALTEATIDRLYVIFDSATEQRLKALAE' A
#
# COMPACT_ATOMS: atom_id res chain seq x y z
N MET A 1 4.15 -7.81 6.41
CA MET A 1 3.25 -8.55 5.50
C MET A 1 3.12 -10.03 5.90
N GLU A 2 3.22 -10.34 7.19
CA GLU A 2 3.26 -11.73 7.64
C GLU A 2 1.96 -12.49 7.33
N GLY A 3 2.11 -13.70 6.78
CA GLY A 3 1.00 -14.58 6.42
C GLY A 3 0.42 -14.36 5.01
N MET A 4 1.07 -13.58 4.14
CA MET A 4 0.75 -13.54 2.71
C MET A 4 1.84 -14.23 1.88
N THR A 5 1.46 -15.06 0.92
CA THR A 5 2.40 -15.67 -0.02
C THR A 5 2.61 -14.71 -1.19
N LEU A 6 3.62 -13.84 -1.07
CA LEU A 6 4.01 -12.89 -2.10
C LEU A 6 5.31 -13.34 -2.77
N SER A 7 5.47 -13.02 -4.06
CA SER A 7 6.80 -13.14 -4.68
C SER A 7 7.76 -12.10 -4.05
N PRO A 8 9.07 -12.38 -3.95
CA PRO A 8 10.03 -11.45 -3.32
C PRO A 8 10.05 -10.05 -3.97
N LYS A 9 9.69 -9.97 -5.26
CA LYS A 9 9.61 -8.69 -5.97
C LYS A 9 8.38 -7.88 -5.57
N ILE A 10 7.23 -8.54 -5.43
CA ILE A 10 5.98 -7.90 -5.01
C ILE A 10 6.11 -7.43 -3.56
N GLU A 11 6.65 -8.29 -2.69
CA GLU A 11 6.89 -7.97 -1.28
C GLU A 11 7.77 -6.73 -1.14
N ARG A 12 8.92 -6.71 -1.82
CA ARG A 12 9.85 -5.57 -1.78
C ARG A 12 9.23 -4.26 -2.26
N GLU A 13 8.43 -4.28 -3.34
CA GLU A 13 7.79 -3.06 -3.83
C GLU A 13 6.67 -2.61 -2.89
N ALA A 14 5.92 -3.55 -2.28
CA ALA A 14 4.92 -3.23 -1.28
C ALA A 14 5.53 -2.59 -0.02
N ASP A 15 6.63 -3.13 0.50
CA ASP A 15 7.39 -2.54 1.61
C ASP A 15 7.86 -1.12 1.30
N LYS A 16 8.36 -0.91 0.08
CA LYS A 16 8.82 0.40 -0.36
C LYS A 16 7.67 1.41 -0.45
N LEU A 17 6.49 1.00 -0.93
CA LEU A 17 5.31 1.85 -0.95
C LEU A 17 4.83 2.20 0.46
N LEU A 18 4.82 1.23 1.39
CA LEU A 18 4.53 1.49 2.81
C LEU A 18 5.52 2.47 3.42
N ALA A 19 6.81 2.32 3.14
CA ALA A 19 7.84 3.24 3.61
C ALA A 19 7.65 4.66 3.04
N GLN A 20 7.19 4.80 1.80
CA GLN A 20 6.87 6.10 1.20
C GLN A 20 5.68 6.77 1.89
N ILE A 21 4.61 6.02 2.17
CA ILE A 21 3.45 6.51 2.93
C ILE A 21 3.91 6.96 4.32
N ALA A 22 4.62 6.10 5.05
CA ALA A 22 5.06 6.40 6.43
C ALA A 22 5.96 7.64 6.53
N ARG A 23 6.77 7.91 5.49
CA ARG A 23 7.72 9.04 5.46
C ARG A 23 7.15 10.32 4.86
N ALA A 24 5.92 10.30 4.34
CA ALA A 24 5.30 11.49 3.75
C ALA A 24 5.26 12.64 4.78
N ASP A 25 5.67 13.84 4.41
CA ASP A 25 5.82 15.00 5.32
C ASP A 25 4.67 16.01 5.23
N SER A 26 3.71 15.77 4.34
CA SER A 26 2.56 16.62 4.10
C SER A 26 1.38 15.81 3.62
N MET A 27 0.16 16.33 3.82
CA MET A 27 -1.07 15.64 3.43
C MET A 27 -1.09 15.28 1.93
N ILE A 28 -0.62 16.18 1.07
CA ILE A 28 -0.57 15.97 -0.38
C ILE A 28 0.38 14.82 -0.72
N VAL A 29 1.55 14.75 -0.08
CA VAL A 29 2.52 13.68 -0.32
C VAL A 29 1.98 12.33 0.18
N ALA A 30 1.32 12.31 1.34
CA ALA A 30 0.70 11.10 1.89
C ALA A 30 -0.42 10.58 0.98
N ALA A 31 -1.33 11.45 0.53
CA ALA A 31 -2.41 11.09 -0.39
C ALA A 31 -1.86 10.57 -1.73
N LYS A 32 -0.81 11.20 -2.28
CA LYS A 32 -0.16 10.75 -3.51
C LYS A 32 0.50 9.38 -3.34
N ALA A 33 1.13 9.12 -2.20
CA ALA A 33 1.76 7.83 -1.89
C ALA A 33 0.70 6.72 -1.74
N GLY A 34 -0.43 7.02 -1.07
CA GLY A 34 -1.57 6.12 -0.96
C GLY A 34 -2.16 5.74 -2.32
N ALA A 35 -2.48 6.72 -3.17
CA ALA A 35 -2.99 6.47 -4.52
C ALA A 35 -2.02 5.64 -5.39
N ARG A 36 -0.70 5.82 -5.22
CA ARG A 36 0.31 4.99 -5.89
C ARG A 36 0.25 3.54 -5.40
N ALA A 37 0.02 3.33 -4.12
CA ALA A 37 -0.09 2.01 -3.55
C ALA A 37 -1.38 1.29 -3.97
N GLU A 38 -2.51 1.99 -3.99
CA GLU A 38 -3.77 1.50 -4.58
C GLU A 38 -3.58 1.08 -6.04
N GLY A 39 -2.96 1.94 -6.86
CA GLY A 39 -2.68 1.62 -8.26
C GLY A 39 -1.76 0.41 -8.45
N PHE A 40 -0.84 0.16 -7.52
CA PHE A 40 -0.02 -1.05 -7.51
C PHE A 40 -0.87 -2.30 -7.27
N VAL A 41 -1.77 -2.28 -6.27
CA VAL A 41 -2.66 -3.41 -5.98
C VAL A 41 -3.62 -3.68 -7.15
N LEU A 42 -4.22 -2.62 -7.72
CA LEU A 42 -5.07 -2.73 -8.91
C LEU A 42 -4.33 -3.36 -10.09
N GLY A 43 -3.04 -3.04 -10.27
CA GLY A 43 -2.21 -3.67 -11.30
C GLY A 43 -2.00 -5.17 -11.07
N LEU A 44 -1.77 -5.58 -9.82
CA LEU A 44 -1.64 -6.99 -9.46
C LEU A 44 -2.95 -7.77 -9.65
N GLU A 45 -4.06 -7.15 -9.27
CA GLU A 45 -5.42 -7.68 -9.46
C GLU A 45 -5.76 -7.86 -10.94
N SER A 46 -5.53 -6.80 -11.74
CA SER A 46 -5.77 -6.81 -13.19
C SER A 46 -4.93 -7.87 -13.91
N ALA A 47 -3.70 -8.10 -13.44
CA ALA A 47 -2.81 -9.13 -13.96
C ALA A 47 -3.11 -10.54 -13.42
N ARG A 48 -4.05 -10.68 -12.47
CA ARG A 48 -4.33 -11.92 -11.73
C ARG A 48 -3.07 -12.55 -11.13
N ALA A 49 -2.18 -11.70 -10.64
CA ALA A 49 -0.88 -12.11 -10.12
C ALA A 49 -0.96 -12.78 -8.73
N LEU A 50 -2.05 -12.55 -8.00
CA LEU A 50 -2.29 -13.03 -6.63
C LEU A 50 -3.74 -13.50 -6.48
N THR A 51 -4.03 -14.18 -5.37
CA THR A 51 -5.41 -14.54 -5.01
C THR A 51 -6.19 -13.30 -4.57
N GLU A 52 -7.51 -13.31 -4.77
CA GLU A 52 -8.43 -12.24 -4.35
C GLU A 52 -8.27 -11.89 -2.86
N ALA A 53 -8.22 -12.90 -1.99
CA ALA A 53 -8.00 -12.69 -0.56
C ALA A 53 -6.66 -11.98 -0.23
N THR A 54 -5.62 -12.18 -1.05
CA THR A 54 -4.34 -11.48 -0.88
C THR A 54 -4.42 -10.05 -1.40
N ILE A 55 -5.13 -9.84 -2.51
CA ILE A 55 -5.40 -8.51 -3.08
C ILE A 55 -6.19 -7.65 -2.08
N ASP A 56 -7.30 -8.16 -1.54
CA ASP A 56 -8.11 -7.46 -0.53
C ASP A 56 -7.29 -7.06 0.68
N ARG A 57 -6.42 -7.96 1.15
CA ARG A 57 -5.56 -7.70 2.29
C ARG A 57 -4.51 -6.63 2.01
N LEU A 58 -4.00 -6.54 0.78
CA LEU A 58 -3.08 -5.47 0.38
C LEU A 58 -3.79 -4.11 0.34
N TYR A 59 -5.01 -4.03 -0.20
CA TYR A 59 -5.81 -2.80 -0.16
C TYR A 59 -6.00 -2.32 1.29
N VAL A 60 -6.47 -3.20 2.19
CA VAL A 60 -6.68 -2.85 3.60
C VAL A 60 -5.39 -2.35 4.27
N ILE A 61 -4.25 -2.97 3.99
CA ILE A 61 -2.96 -2.58 4.56
C ILE A 61 -2.55 -1.17 4.08
N PHE A 62 -2.66 -0.89 2.78
CA PHE A 62 -2.29 0.42 2.24
C PHE A 62 -3.26 1.53 2.63
N ASP A 63 -4.55 1.24 2.65
CA ASP A 63 -5.58 2.18 3.10
C ASP A 63 -5.36 2.56 4.56
N SER A 64 -5.16 1.57 5.43
CA SER A 64 -4.92 1.82 6.85
C SER A 64 -3.63 2.61 7.08
N ALA A 65 -2.55 2.28 6.38
CA ALA A 65 -1.29 3.02 6.48
C ALA A 65 -1.45 4.48 6.03
N THR A 66 -2.19 4.71 4.94
CA THR A 66 -2.43 6.05 4.40
C THR A 66 -3.31 6.86 5.34
N GLU A 67 -4.40 6.28 5.84
CA GLU A 67 -5.31 6.93 6.79
C GLU A 67 -4.59 7.31 8.09
N GLN A 68 -3.79 6.40 8.65
CA GLN A 68 -3.00 6.66 9.85
C GLN A 68 -2.02 7.83 9.62
N ARG A 69 -1.34 7.86 8.46
CA ARG A 69 -0.42 8.95 8.16
C ARG A 69 -1.13 10.28 7.99
N LEU A 70 -2.26 10.31 7.28
CA LEU A 70 -3.05 11.52 7.07
C LEU A 70 -3.57 12.09 8.39
N LYS A 71 -4.05 11.23 9.30
CA LYS A 71 -4.45 11.65 10.65
C LYS A 71 -3.29 12.29 11.41
N ALA A 72 -2.11 11.64 11.42
CA ALA A 72 -0.92 12.16 12.08
C ALA A 72 -0.35 13.46 11.47
N LEU A 73 -0.77 13.84 10.26
CA LEU A 73 -0.38 15.09 9.60
C LEU A 73 -1.43 16.22 9.76
N ALA A 74 -2.61 15.88 10.28
CA ALA A 74 -3.69 16.82 10.54
C ALA A 74 -3.71 17.34 11.99
N GLU A 75 -2.88 16.75 12.86
CA GLU A 75 -2.58 17.21 14.22
C GLU A 75 -1.48 18.27 14.23
#